data_AF-A0A4R1ZR65-F1
#
_entry.id   AF-A0A4R1ZR65-F1
#
_cell.length_a   1.000
_cell.length_b   1.000
_cell.length_c   1.000
_cell.angle_alpha   90.00
_cell.angle_beta   90.00
_cell.angle_gamma   90.00
#
_symmetry.space_group_name_H-M   'P 1'
#
loop_
_entity.id
_entity.type
_entity.pdbx_description
1 polymer ?
#
loop_
_entity_poly.entity_id
_entity_poly.type
_entity_poly.pdbx_seq_one_letter_code
_entity_poly.pdbx_strand_id
1 'polypeptide(L)'
;MSISAFILDPEDEFERAFMLPVATEAFYKQYWEPATEELGLQWTALFQGGTDVEHEDVPAILEELDKLKEWVIAKMDGEAREHMLRRLKLLETGLPSAFRRGDTVVHIG
;
A
#
# COMPACT_ATOMS: atom_id res chain seq x y z
N MET A 1 7.04 2.98 -14.19
CA MET A 1 6.68 4.06 -13.26
C MET A 1 6.65 3.49 -11.84
N SER A 2 6.36 4.28 -10.81
CA SER A 2 6.33 3.83 -9.41
C SER A 2 4.96 4.08 -8.81
N ILE A 3 4.48 3.13 -8.01
CA ILE A 3 3.23 3.21 -7.26
C ILE A 3 3.55 3.76 -5.87
N SER A 4 2.86 4.82 -5.47
CA SER A 4 3.04 5.48 -4.17
C SER A 4 1.71 5.95 -3.59
N ALA A 5 1.62 6.01 -2.25
CA ALA A 5 0.52 6.65 -1.55
C ALA A 5 0.87 8.11 -1.24
N PHE A 6 -0.02 9.05 -1.51
CA PHE A 6 0.13 10.47 -1.16
C PHE A 6 -1.24 11.11 -0.88
N ILE A 7 -1.26 12.21 -0.13
CA ILE A 7 -2.50 12.94 0.19
C ILE A 7 -2.87 13.85 -0.99
N LEU A 8 -4.13 13.78 -1.46
CA LEU A 8 -4.58 14.54 -2.64
C LEU A 8 -4.67 16.05 -2.39
N ASP A 9 -5.22 16.44 -1.24
CA ASP A 9 -5.48 17.85 -0.89
C ASP A 9 -4.75 18.22 0.41
N PRO A 10 -3.42 18.36 0.41
CA PRO A 10 -2.66 18.55 1.63
C PRO A 10 -2.78 19.98 2.20
N GLU A 11 -3.14 20.09 3.48
CA GLU A 11 -3.37 21.37 4.17
C GLU A 11 -2.15 21.88 4.94
N ASP A 12 -1.28 20.99 5.42
CA ASP A 12 -0.11 21.34 6.23
C ASP A 12 1.22 20.79 5.63
N GLU A 13 2.35 21.16 6.23
CA GLU A 13 3.68 20.71 5.77
C GLU A 13 3.87 19.20 5.86
N PHE A 14 3.25 18.54 6.86
CA PHE A 14 3.31 17.10 7.00
C PHE A 14 2.55 16.43 5.85
N GLU A 15 1.33 16.88 5.56
CA GLU A 15 0.50 16.31 4.49
C GLU A 15 1.17 16.49 3.12
N ARG A 16 1.82 17.64 2.88
CA ARG A 16 2.58 17.90 1.65
C ARG A 16 3.81 17.02 1.50
N ALA A 17 4.42 16.63 2.62
CA ALA A 17 5.58 15.74 2.66
C ALA A 17 5.17 14.26 2.72
N PHE A 18 3.90 13.95 2.92
CA PHE A 18 3.41 12.59 3.05
C PHE A 18 3.52 11.85 1.72
N MET A 19 4.40 10.85 1.69
CA MET A 19 4.53 9.93 0.57
C MET A 19 4.98 8.57 1.11
N LEU A 20 4.23 7.51 0.78
CA LEU A 20 4.62 6.15 1.06
C LEU A 20 4.92 5.40 -0.24
N PRO A 21 6.16 4.96 -0.46
CA PRO A 21 6.48 4.12 -1.61
C PRO A 21 5.85 2.73 -1.45
N VAL A 22 5.06 2.30 -2.45
CA VAL A 22 4.47 0.95 -2.49
C VAL A 22 5.41 0.00 -3.22
N ALA A 23 5.60 0.23 -4.53
CA ALA A 23 6.42 -0.62 -5.38
C ALA A 23 6.79 0.11 -6.68
N THR A 24 7.77 -0.41 -7.42
CA THR A 24 7.86 -0.09 -8.85
C THR A 24 6.78 -0.88 -9.60
N GLU A 25 6.28 -0.38 -10.72
CA GLU A 25 5.31 -1.14 -11.54
C GLU A 25 5.82 -2.54 -11.90
N ALA A 26 7.11 -2.66 -12.26
CA ALA A 26 7.71 -3.95 -12.61
C ALA A 26 7.67 -4.92 -11.41
N PHE A 27 8.02 -4.45 -10.22
CA PHE A 27 7.97 -5.28 -9.01
C PHE A 27 6.54 -5.63 -8.63
N TYR A 28 5.60 -4.70 -8.81
CA TYR A 28 4.19 -4.94 -8.54
C TYR A 28 3.64 -6.04 -9.45
N LYS A 29 3.84 -5.93 -10.78
CA LYS A 29 3.40 -6.96 -11.75
C LYS A 29 4.02 -8.32 -11.48
N GLN A 30 5.28 -8.33 -11.05
CA GLN A 30 6.00 -9.57 -10.80
C GLN A 30 5.58 -10.28 -9.52
N TYR A 31 5.23 -9.54 -8.45
CA TYR A 31 5.04 -10.10 -7.11
C TYR A 31 3.72 -9.73 -6.44
N TRP A 32 3.29 -8.48 -6.52
CA TRP A 32 2.05 -8.04 -5.86
C TRP A 32 0.82 -8.57 -6.59
N GLU A 33 0.75 -8.38 -7.91
CA GLU A 33 -0.40 -8.77 -8.72
C GLU A 33 -0.71 -10.28 -8.58
N PRO A 34 0.25 -11.22 -8.75
CA PRO A 34 -0.02 -12.64 -8.54
C PRO A 34 -0.45 -12.98 -7.11
N ALA A 35 0.12 -12.32 -6.10
CA ALA A 35 -0.26 -12.54 -4.71
C ALA A 35 -1.68 -12.04 -4.41
N THR A 36 -2.04 -10.87 -4.92
CA THR A 36 -3.39 -10.30 -4.78
C THR A 36 -4.44 -11.17 -5.47
N GLU A 37 -4.12 -11.72 -6.65
CA GLU A 37 -4.99 -12.67 -7.36
C GLU A 37 -5.15 -13.99 -6.59
N GLU A 38 -4.05 -14.59 -6.12
CA GLU A 38 -4.09 -15.86 -5.36
C GLU A 38 -4.90 -15.73 -4.07
N LEU A 39 -4.78 -14.58 -3.39
CA LEU A 39 -5.45 -14.30 -2.12
C LEU A 39 -6.86 -13.70 -2.28
N GLY A 40 -7.27 -13.34 -3.51
CA GLY A 40 -8.56 -12.71 -3.79
C GLY A 40 -8.74 -11.32 -3.18
N LEU A 41 -7.64 -10.57 -3.03
CA LEU A 41 -7.62 -9.24 -2.41
C LEU A 41 -8.24 -8.19 -3.33
N GLN A 42 -8.93 -7.21 -2.75
CA GLN A 42 -9.69 -6.20 -3.48
C GLN A 42 -8.94 -4.87 -3.50
N TRP A 43 -8.56 -4.34 -2.34
CA TRP A 43 -7.92 -3.03 -2.23
C TRP A 43 -6.52 -3.00 -2.82
N THR A 44 -5.70 -3.93 -2.34
CA THR A 44 -4.29 -4.04 -2.74
C THR A 44 -4.14 -4.42 -4.21
N ALA A 45 -5.18 -4.95 -4.87
CA ALA A 45 -5.19 -5.18 -6.32
C ALA A 45 -5.37 -3.87 -7.12
N LEU A 46 -6.02 -2.85 -6.56
CA LEU A 46 -6.31 -1.58 -7.23
C LEU A 46 -5.12 -0.62 -7.28
N PHE A 47 -4.08 -0.82 -6.46
CA PHE A 47 -2.99 0.13 -6.31
C PHE A 47 -2.25 0.44 -7.61
N GLN A 48 -2.12 -0.52 -8.54
CA GLN A 48 -1.51 -0.25 -9.85
C GLN A 48 -2.37 0.65 -10.74
N GLY A 49 -3.70 0.59 -10.59
CA GLY A 49 -4.65 1.36 -11.38
C GLY A 49 -4.94 2.76 -10.83
N GLY A 50 -4.50 3.04 -9.61
CA GLY A 50 -4.91 4.23 -8.87
C GLY A 50 -6.20 3.98 -8.09
N THR A 51 -6.18 4.25 -6.78
CA THR A 51 -7.38 4.21 -5.94
C THR A 51 -7.30 5.29 -4.86
N ASP A 52 -8.45 5.84 -4.52
CA ASP A 52 -8.59 6.80 -3.43
C ASP A 52 -9.05 6.06 -2.18
N VAL A 53 -8.37 6.34 -1.07
CA VAL A 53 -8.55 5.68 0.22
C VAL A 53 -9.02 6.72 1.23
N GLU A 54 -10.16 6.45 1.85
CA GLU A 54 -10.69 7.22 2.97
C GLU A 54 -10.37 6.52 4.30
N HIS A 55 -10.57 7.24 5.42
CA HIS A 55 -10.26 6.72 6.75
C HIS A 55 -11.03 5.42 7.06
N GLU A 56 -12.25 5.27 6.54
CA GLU A 56 -13.09 4.08 6.74
C GLU A 56 -12.58 2.83 6.02
N ASP A 57 -11.77 2.99 4.98
CA ASP A 57 -11.22 1.89 4.20
C ASP A 57 -9.95 1.30 4.82
N VAL A 58 -9.25 2.10 5.65
CA VAL A 58 -7.97 1.75 6.26
C VAL A 58 -7.99 0.39 6.97
N PRO A 59 -9.00 0.05 7.81
CA PRO A 59 -9.05 -1.26 8.44
C PRO A 59 -9.05 -2.42 7.43
N ALA A 60 -9.81 -2.31 6.34
CA ALA A 60 -9.88 -3.35 5.30
C ALA A 60 -8.54 -3.48 4.56
N ILE A 61 -7.88 -2.35 4.27
CA ILE A 61 -6.56 -2.36 3.63
C ILE A 61 -5.51 -3.02 4.54
N LEU A 62 -5.51 -2.69 5.83
CA LEU A 62 -4.58 -3.30 6.79
C LEU A 62 -4.75 -4.81 6.89
N GLU A 63 -5.99 -5.31 6.87
CA GLU A 63 -6.27 -6.75 6.84
C GLU A 63 -5.72 -7.43 5.57
N GLU A 64 -5.78 -6.76 4.41
CA GLU A 64 -5.18 -7.28 3.18
C GLU A 64 -3.65 -7.26 3.21
N LEU A 65 -3.04 -6.21 3.78
CA LEU A 65 -1.59 -6.11 3.93
C LEU A 65 -1.04 -7.22 4.83
N ASP A 66 -1.74 -7.57 5.90
CA ASP A 66 -1.38 -8.69 6.77
C ASP A 66 -1.43 -10.03 6.01
N LYS A 67 -2.46 -10.27 5.20
CA LYS A 67 -2.55 -11.48 4.34
C LYS A 67 -1.40 -11.53 3.32
N LEU A 68 -1.07 -10.41 2.68
CA LEU A 68 0.07 -10.33 1.76
C LEU A 68 1.38 -10.65 2.48
N LYS A 69 1.57 -10.12 3.68
CA LYS A 69 2.78 -10.35 4.47
C LYS A 69 2.96 -11.81 4.84
N GLU A 70 1.89 -12.50 5.26
CA GLU A 70 1.92 -13.94 5.50
C GLU A 70 2.28 -14.71 4.22
N TRP A 71 1.67 -14.35 3.10
CA TRP A 71 1.97 -14.96 1.80
C TRP A 71 3.44 -14.76 1.39
N VAL A 72 3.98 -13.54 1.52
CA VAL A 72 5.38 -13.22 1.22
C VAL A 72 6.33 -14.03 2.10
N ILE A 73 6.01 -14.16 3.39
CA ILE A 73 6.81 -14.96 4.33
C ILE A 73 6.86 -16.43 3.89
N ALA A 74 5.75 -16.97 3.38
CA ALA A 74 5.61 -18.37 3.01
C ALA A 74 6.12 -18.72 1.61
N LYS A 75 6.00 -17.81 0.63
CA LYS A 75 6.19 -18.09 -0.79
C LYS A 75 7.41 -17.45 -1.43
N MET A 76 7.95 -16.39 -0.84
CA MET A 76 9.10 -15.67 -1.40
C MET A 76 10.36 -15.91 -0.58
N ASP A 77 11.51 -15.71 -1.22
CA ASP A 77 12.83 -15.79 -0.62
C ASP A 77 13.76 -14.67 -1.13
N GLY A 78 14.95 -14.58 -0.53
CA GLY A 78 15.99 -13.63 -0.91
C GLY A 78 15.60 -12.14 -0.81
N GLU A 79 16.24 -11.32 -1.63
CA GLU A 79 16.11 -9.86 -1.58
C GLU A 79 14.70 -9.37 -1.92
N ALA A 80 13.99 -10.07 -2.81
CA ALA A 80 12.63 -9.71 -3.20
C ALA A 80 11.67 -9.80 -2.00
N ARG A 81 11.78 -10.88 -1.21
CA ARG A 81 11.01 -11.06 0.02
C ARG A 81 11.27 -9.91 1.00
N GLU A 82 12.54 -9.62 1.27
CA GLU A 82 12.89 -8.55 2.20
C GLU A 82 12.41 -7.18 1.70
N HIS A 83 12.51 -6.93 0.40
CA HIS A 83 12.02 -5.70 -0.20
C HIS A 83 10.51 -5.55 0.01
N MET A 84 9.72 -6.57 -0.32
CA MET A 84 8.27 -6.52 -0.20
C MET A 84 7.83 -6.38 1.26
N LEU A 85 8.45 -7.12 2.20
CA LEU A 85 8.15 -6.99 3.63
C LEU A 85 8.45 -5.59 4.18
N ARG A 86 9.51 -4.93 3.71
CA ARG A 86 9.79 -3.53 4.08
C ARG A 86 8.69 -2.59 3.59
N ARG A 87 8.17 -2.80 2.37
CA ARG A 87 7.09 -1.98 1.79
C ARG A 87 5.77 -2.19 2.52
N LEU A 88 5.38 -3.45 2.77
CA LEU A 88 4.18 -3.79 3.54
C LEU A 88 4.22 -3.15 4.93
N LYS A 89 5.34 -3.27 5.65
CA LYS A 89 5.49 -2.64 6.98
C LYS A 89 5.38 -1.10 6.93
N LEU A 90 5.93 -0.46 5.90
CA LEU A 90 5.81 0.99 5.73
C LEU A 90 4.37 1.41 5.47
N LEU A 91 3.59 0.63 4.71
CA LEU A 91 2.17 0.90 4.49
C LEU A 91 1.35 0.65 5.74
N GLU A 92 1.54 -0.50 6.42
CA GLU A 92 0.85 -0.85 7.67
C GLU A 92 0.98 0.26 8.74
N THR A 93 2.17 0.85 8.85
CA THR A 93 2.45 1.88 9.87
C THR A 93 2.22 3.30 9.38
N GLY A 94 2.45 3.56 8.10
CA GLY A 94 2.38 4.90 7.52
C GLY A 94 0.98 5.29 7.10
N LEU A 95 0.19 4.39 6.51
CA LEU A 95 -1.12 4.71 5.94
C LEU A 95 -2.08 5.28 7.00
N PRO A 96 -2.21 4.69 8.21
CA PRO A 96 -3.08 5.26 9.25
C PRO A 96 -2.66 6.67 9.69
N SER A 97 -1.35 6.99 9.61
CA SER A 97 -0.85 8.31 10.02
C SER A 97 -1.22 9.44 9.06
N ALA A 98 -1.70 9.13 7.84
CA ALA A 98 -2.19 10.12 6.90
C ALA A 98 -3.48 10.80 7.40
N PHE A 99 -4.36 10.03 8.04
CA PHE A 99 -5.71 10.44 8.41
C PHE A 99 -5.74 11.18 9.75
N ARG A 100 -5.08 12.34 9.78
CA ARG A 100 -5.06 13.24 10.95
C ARG A 100 -6.34 14.06 11.09
N ARG A 101 -7.12 14.15 10.01
CA ARG A 101 -8.44 14.80 9.91
C ARG A 101 -9.42 13.87 9.19
N GLY A 102 -10.71 14.08 9.42
CA GLY A 102 -11.77 13.15 8.98
C GLY A 102 -12.05 13.14 7.49
N ASP A 103 -11.55 14.13 6.74
CA ASP A 103 -11.75 14.33 5.30
C ASP A 103 -10.47 14.14 4.48
N THR A 104 -9.41 13.59 5.08
CA THR A 104 -8.19 13.23 4.33
C THR A 104 -8.51 12.13 3.33
N VAL A 105 -8.09 12.33 2.08
CA VAL A 105 -8.10 11.31 1.03
C VAL A 105 -6.65 11.01 0.63
N VAL A 106 -6.29 9.72 0.67
CA VAL A 106 -4.98 9.24 0.21
C VAL A 106 -5.16 8.56 -1.15
N HIS A 107 -4.48 9.06 -2.17
CA HIS A 107 -4.39 8.38 -3.45
C HIS A 107 -3.24 7.38 -3.44
N ILE A 108 -3.48 6.16 -3.92
CA ILE A 108 -2.46 5.12 -4.10
C ILE A 108 -2.43 4.72 -5.57
N GLY A 109 -1.34 5.08 -6.27
CA GLY A 109 -1.17 4.92 -7.73
C GLY A 109 0.27 5.10 -8.17
#